data_AF-A0A7V9UAG2-F1
#
_entry.id   AF-A0A7V9UAG2-F1
#
_cell.length_a   1.000
_cell.length_b   1.000
_cell.length_c   1.000
_cell.angle_alpha   90.00
_cell.angle_beta   90.00
_cell.angle_gamma   90.00
#
_symmetry.space_group_name_H-M   'P 1'
#
loop_
_entity.id
_entity.type
_entity.pdbx_description
1 polymer ?
#
loop_
_entity_poly.entity_id
_entity_poly.type
_entity_poly.pdbx_seq_one_letter_code
_entity_poly.pdbx_strand_id
1 'polypeptide(L)'
;MDPDVDADYTTYVRARWDALVRSAVLLGCSRAEAEDIVQTTLVRCYSGWAKVQSADVPDAYVYRTLVNCLAKSRLRRWSAEIPTKALPDRSVDDPADAVAQRASVLAALSALTDAQRAAVVLRYFADLSER
;
A
#
# COMPACT_ATOMS: atom_id res chain seq x y z
N MET A 1 -3.48 8.44 -26.64
CA MET A 1 -2.92 7.49 -25.67
C MET A 1 -2.16 6.47 -26.47
N ASP A 2 -0.90 6.24 -26.13
CA ASP A 2 -0.08 5.25 -26.82
C ASP A 2 -0.49 3.86 -26.30
N PRO A 3 -0.99 2.95 -27.14
CA PRO A 3 -1.46 1.64 -26.70
C PRO A 3 -0.38 0.80 -25.99
N ASP A 4 0.90 1.07 -26.26
CA ASP A 4 2.03 0.38 -25.62
C ASP A 4 2.17 0.82 -24.15
N VAL A 5 2.02 2.12 -23.90
CA VAL A 5 2.06 2.74 -22.56
C VAL A 5 0.95 2.19 -21.66
N ASP A 6 -0.24 1.95 -22.22
CA ASP A 6 -1.39 1.38 -21.50
C ASP A 6 -1.18 -0.11 -21.17
N ALA A 7 -0.56 -0.86 -22.07
CA ALA A 7 -0.25 -2.28 -21.88
C ALA A 7 0.83 -2.48 -20.80
N ASP A 8 1.90 -1.68 -20.83
CA ASP A 8 2.96 -1.70 -19.83
C ASP A 8 2.42 -1.35 -18.44
N TYR A 9 1.62 -0.29 -18.36
CA TYR A 9 1.00 0.11 -17.10
C TYR A 9 0.08 -0.97 -16.54
N THR A 10 -0.75 -1.58 -17.39
CA THR A 10 -1.65 -2.67 -16.97
C THR A 10 -0.86 -3.87 -16.45
N THR A 11 0.25 -4.21 -17.11
CA THR A 11 1.14 -5.31 -16.70
C THR A 11 1.76 -5.02 -15.33
N TYR A 12 2.27 -3.79 -15.14
CA TYR A 12 2.81 -3.35 -13.86
C TYR A 12 1.76 -3.42 -12.74
N VAL A 13 0.56 -2.89 -12.97
CA VAL A 13 -0.53 -2.87 -11.98
C VAL A 13 -0.90 -4.29 -11.56
N ARG A 14 -1.09 -5.20 -12.51
CA ARG A 14 -1.42 -6.60 -12.22
C ARG A 14 -0.34 -7.28 -11.38
N ALA A 15 0.93 -6.98 -11.65
CA ALA A 15 2.04 -7.56 -10.91
C ALA A 15 2.22 -6.96 -9.49
N ARG A 16 1.79 -5.72 -9.25
CA ARG A 16 2.04 -5.00 -7.98
C ARG A 16 0.83 -4.83 -7.08
N TRP A 17 -0.40 -5.03 -7.57
CA TRP A 17 -1.63 -4.76 -6.83
C TRP A 17 -1.62 -5.39 -5.42
N ASP A 18 -1.43 -6.70 -5.34
CA ASP A 18 -1.50 -7.41 -4.05
C ASP A 18 -0.39 -6.99 -3.09
N ALA A 19 0.82 -6.73 -3.59
CA ALA A 19 1.94 -6.27 -2.78
C ALA A 19 1.69 -4.86 -2.22
N LEU A 20 1.11 -3.96 -3.02
CA LEU A 20 0.75 -2.61 -2.60
C LEU A 20 -0.38 -2.63 -1.56
N VAL A 21 -1.43 -3.43 -1.78
CA VAL A 21 -2.55 -3.58 -0.84
C VAL A 21 -2.07 -4.18 0.47
N ARG A 22 -1.27 -5.25 0.42
CA ARG A 22 -0.66 -5.85 1.61
C ARG A 22 0.18 -4.83 2.38
N SER A 23 1.00 -4.04 1.68
CA SER A 23 1.81 -3.00 2.31
C SER A 23 0.96 -1.93 2.98
N ALA A 24 -0.11 -1.46 2.35
CA ALA A 24 -1.04 -0.50 2.96
C ALA A 24 -1.74 -1.07 4.21
N VAL A 25 -2.12 -2.36 4.20
CA VAL A 25 -2.62 -3.05 5.41
C VAL A 25 -1.57 -3.10 6.51
N LEU A 26 -0.32 -3.46 6.19
CA LEU A 26 0.79 -3.46 7.16
C LEU A 26 1.09 -2.06 7.70
N LEU A 27 0.80 -1.01 6.93
CA LEU A 27 0.90 0.39 7.36
C LEU A 27 -0.27 0.82 8.26
N GLY A 28 -1.28 -0.02 8.45
CA GLY A 28 -2.38 0.20 9.40
C GLY A 28 -3.73 0.55 8.77
N CYS A 29 -3.94 0.28 7.48
CA CYS A 29 -5.26 0.37 6.86
C CYS A 29 -6.08 -0.89 7.08
N SER A 30 -7.41 -0.75 7.13
CA SER A 30 -8.28 -1.89 6.83
C SER A 30 -8.07 -2.36 5.39
N ARG A 31 -8.50 -3.58 5.06
CA ARG A 31 -8.38 -4.09 3.68
C ARG A 31 -9.05 -3.20 2.65
N ALA A 32 -10.27 -2.73 2.94
CA ALA A 32 -11.01 -1.84 2.04
C ALA A 32 -10.32 -0.48 1.89
N GLU A 33 -9.86 0.12 3.00
CA GLU A 33 -9.09 1.37 2.94
C GLU A 33 -7.79 1.22 2.15
N ALA A 34 -7.13 0.07 2.26
CA ALA A 34 -5.92 -0.23 1.52
C ALA A 34 -6.17 -0.27 0.02
N GLU A 35 -7.22 -0.97 -0.43
CA GLU A 35 -7.60 -1.04 -1.85
C GLU A 35 -7.91 0.34 -2.43
N ASP A 36 -8.70 1.16 -1.73
CA ASP A 36 -9.03 2.53 -2.16
C ASP A 36 -7.79 3.41 -2.28
N ILE A 37 -6.88 3.31 -1.31
CA ILE A 37 -5.63 4.08 -1.30
C ILE A 37 -4.68 3.62 -2.40
N VAL A 38 -4.57 2.31 -2.64
CA VAL A 38 -3.76 1.75 -3.72
C VAL A 38 -4.32 2.16 -5.08
N GLN A 39 -5.64 2.08 -5.28
CA GLN A 39 -6.28 2.57 -6.49
C GLN A 39 -6.00 4.05 -6.71
N THR A 40 -6.17 4.89 -5.69
CA THR A 40 -5.85 6.33 -5.76
C THR A 40 -4.38 6.57 -6.12
N THR A 41 -3.48 5.76 -5.57
CA THR A 41 -2.04 5.83 -5.81
C THR A 41 -1.71 5.50 -7.26
N LEU A 42 -2.22 4.38 -7.76
CA LEU A 42 -2.01 3.92 -9.12
C LEU A 42 -2.57 4.92 -10.14
N VAL A 43 -3.79 5.44 -9.92
CA VAL A 43 -4.38 6.51 -10.76
C VAL A 43 -3.48 7.74 -10.84
N ARG A 44 -2.83 8.13 -9.73
CA ARG A 44 -1.85 9.24 -9.73
C ARG A 44 -0.55 8.88 -10.43
N CYS A 45 -0.10 7.64 -10.32
CA CYS A 45 1.10 7.17 -11.02
C CYS A 45 0.86 7.09 -12.54
N TYR A 46 -0.36 6.78 -12.97
CA TYR A 46 -0.72 6.72 -14.39
C TYR A 46 -0.48 8.03 -15.13
N SER A 47 -0.89 9.16 -14.54
CA SER A 47 -0.67 10.49 -15.16
C SER A 47 0.80 10.88 -15.27
N GLY A 48 1.68 10.24 -14.50
CA GLY A 48 3.12 10.39 -14.54
C GLY A 48 3.87 9.15 -15.01
N TRP A 49 3.21 8.21 -15.72
CA TRP A 49 3.74 6.86 -15.92
C TRP A 49 5.11 6.84 -16.62
N ALA A 50 5.34 7.72 -17.61
CA ALA A 50 6.64 7.86 -18.26
C ALA A 50 7.79 8.15 -17.26
N LYS A 51 7.53 8.96 -16.22
CA LYS A 51 8.51 9.26 -15.16
C LYS A 51 8.72 8.09 -14.20
N VAL A 52 7.69 7.25 -14.02
CA VAL A 52 7.77 6.04 -13.21
C VAL A 52 8.61 4.99 -13.92
N GLN A 53 8.38 4.79 -15.22
CA GLN A 53 9.16 3.86 -16.04
C GLN A 53 10.62 4.27 -16.17
N SER A 54 10.90 5.58 -16.26
CA SER A 54 12.28 6.07 -16.38
C SER A 54 13.06 6.10 -15.06
N ALA A 55 12.45 5.72 -13.94
CA ALA A 55 13.11 5.70 -12.64
C ALA A 55 13.96 4.44 -12.49
N ASP A 56 15.11 4.54 -11.81
CA ASP A 56 15.97 3.38 -11.52
C ASP A 56 15.22 2.27 -10.77
N VAL A 57 14.30 2.67 -9.88
CA VAL A 57 13.41 1.77 -9.14
C VAL A 57 11.97 2.30 -9.25
N PRO A 58 11.19 1.84 -10.25
CA PRO A 58 9.80 2.28 -10.44
C PRO A 58 8.94 2.11 -9.18
N ASP A 59 9.14 1.01 -8.45
CA ASP A 59 8.41 0.71 -7.21
C ASP A 59 8.65 1.78 -6.13
N ALA A 60 9.85 2.35 -6.03
CA ALA A 60 10.14 3.40 -5.05
C ALA A 60 9.27 4.65 -5.30
N TYR A 61 9.03 5.00 -6.58
CA TYR A 61 8.15 6.10 -6.93
C TYR A 61 6.69 5.81 -6.52
N VAL A 62 6.22 4.59 -6.78
CA VAL A 62 4.85 4.17 -6.46
C VAL A 62 4.64 4.10 -4.96
N TYR A 63 5.56 3.49 -4.20
CA TYR A 63 5.50 3.43 -2.74
C TYR A 63 5.59 4.81 -2.08
N ARG A 64 6.41 5.73 -2.62
CA ARG A 64 6.41 7.13 -2.17
C ARG A 64 5.03 7.77 -2.37
N THR A 65 4.41 7.54 -3.52
CA THR A 65 3.07 8.04 -3.82
C THR A 65 2.02 7.42 -2.88
N LEU A 66 2.15 6.12 -2.57
CA LEU A 66 1.29 5.39 -1.62
C LEU A 66 1.35 6.00 -0.21
N VAL A 67 2.55 6.20 0.33
CA VAL A 67 2.76 6.80 1.66
C VAL A 67 2.20 8.22 1.73
N ASN A 68 2.37 9.00 0.66
CA ASN A 68 1.78 10.35 0.58
C ASN A 68 0.24 10.32 0.56
N CYS A 69 -0.36 9.36 -0.16
CA CYS A 69 -1.82 9.15 -0.15
C CYS A 69 -2.33 8.75 1.25
N LEU A 70 -1.62 7.86 1.94
CA LEU A 70 -1.91 7.45 3.32
C LEU A 70 -1.89 8.64 4.29
N ALA A 71 -0.82 9.43 4.27
CA ALA A 71 -0.69 10.60 5.13
C ALA A 71 -1.83 11.61 4.89
N LYS A 72 -2.16 11.88 3.61
CA LYS A 72 -3.27 12.77 3.26
C LYS A 72 -4.63 12.23 3.71
N SER A 73 -4.86 10.92 3.61
CA SER A 73 -6.10 10.29 4.09
C SER A 73 -6.25 10.42 5.62
N ARG A 74 -5.17 10.20 6.37
CA ARG A 74 -5.15 10.38 7.84
C ARG A 74 -5.46 11.82 8.26
N LEU A 75 -4.84 12.80 7.61
CA LEU A 75 -5.12 14.22 7.87
C LEU A 75 -6.58 14.57 7.62
N ARG A 76 -7.17 14.08 6.52
CA ARG A 76 -8.59 14.29 6.22
C ARG A 76 -9.52 13.67 7.26
N ARG A 77 -9.22 12.47 7.74
CA ARG A 77 -9.99 11.82 8.81
C ARG A 77 -9.92 12.59 10.13
N TRP A 78 -8.78 13.21 10.43
CA TRP A 78 -8.64 14.02 11.65
C TRP A 78 -9.49 15.31 11.60
N SER A 79 -9.72 15.86 10.41
CA SER A 79 -10.55 17.05 10.21
C SER A 79 -12.05 16.77 9.97
N ALA A 80 -12.50 15.52 10.04
CA ALA A 80 -13.90 15.10 9.80
C ALA A 80 -14.47 14.29 10.98
N GLU A 81 -15.79 14.37 11.23
CA GLU A 81 -16.47 13.47 12.17
C GLU A 81 -16.50 12.02 11.62
N ILE A 82 -16.22 11.05 12.49
CA ILE A 82 -15.95 9.65 12.12
C ILE A 82 -17.22 8.78 12.22
N PRO A 83 -17.70 8.15 11.14
CA PRO A 83 -18.55 6.97 11.22
C PRO A 83 -17.66 5.73 11.41
N THR A 84 -17.48 5.29 12.66
CA THR A 84 -16.67 4.10 12.95
C THR A 84 -17.49 2.84 12.70
N LYS A 85 -17.29 2.18 11.56
CA LYS A 85 -17.75 0.79 11.35
C LYS A 85 -16.54 -0.06 10.98
N ALA A 86 -15.84 -0.56 12.00
CA ALA A 86 -14.85 -1.62 11.81
C ALA A 86 -15.60 -2.88 11.36
N LEU A 87 -15.49 -3.25 10.08
CA LEU A 87 -15.94 -4.56 9.61
C LEU A 87 -14.81 -5.57 9.81
N PRO A 88 -15.09 -6.76 10.35
CA PRO A 88 -14.09 -7.81 10.49
C PRO A 88 -13.65 -8.36 9.12
N ASP A 89 -12.40 -8.81 9.08
CA ASP A 89 -11.69 -9.31 7.90
C ASP A 89 -12.40 -10.56 7.32
N ARG A 90 -12.59 -10.62 6.00
CA ARG A 90 -13.13 -11.82 5.32
C ARG A 90 -11.99 -12.81 5.10
N SER A 91 -12.23 -14.04 5.56
CA SER A 91 -11.35 -15.20 5.45
C SER A 91 -11.03 -15.56 4.00
N VAL A 92 -9.74 -15.73 3.71
CA VAL A 92 -9.25 -16.53 2.57
C VAL A 92 -8.63 -17.79 3.17
N ASP A 93 -8.90 -18.92 2.53
CA ASP A 93 -8.55 -20.28 2.94
C ASP A 93 -7.09 -20.45 3.40
N ASP A 94 -6.89 -21.36 4.37
CA ASP A 94 -5.62 -22.02 4.77
C ASP A 94 -4.84 -21.47 6.00
N PRO A 95 -3.92 -22.27 6.59
CA PRO A 95 -4.02 -22.97 7.86
C PRO A 95 -3.83 -22.03 9.08
N ALA A 96 -4.38 -22.41 10.24
CA ALA A 96 -4.40 -21.58 11.45
C ALA A 96 -3.05 -20.92 11.83
N ASP A 97 -1.93 -21.57 11.53
CA ASP A 97 -0.58 -21.06 11.79
C ASP A 97 -0.22 -19.81 10.96
N ALA A 98 -0.60 -19.75 9.68
CA ALA A 98 -0.33 -18.60 8.83
C ALA A 98 -1.13 -17.37 9.26
N VAL A 99 -2.37 -17.58 9.71
CA VAL A 99 -3.24 -16.54 10.27
C VAL A 99 -2.66 -16.03 11.59
N ALA A 100 -2.22 -16.93 12.48
CA ALA A 100 -1.59 -16.57 13.75
C ALA A 100 -0.30 -15.76 13.54
N GLN A 101 0.55 -16.18 12.59
CA GLN A 101 1.79 -15.47 12.27
C GLN A 101 1.52 -14.08 11.66
N ARG A 102 0.50 -13.96 10.79
CA ARG A 102 0.08 -12.66 10.26
C ARG A 102 -0.41 -11.73 11.38
N ALA A 103 -1.22 -12.25 12.30
CA ALA A 103 -1.73 -11.49 13.43
C ALA A 103 -0.59 -11.00 14.35
N SER A 104 0.41 -11.85 14.62
CA SER A 104 1.58 -11.44 15.43
C SER A 104 2.41 -10.36 14.75
N VAL A 105 2.60 -10.42 13.42
CA VAL A 105 3.31 -9.36 12.67
C VAL A 105 2.55 -8.04 12.73
N LEU A 106 1.22 -8.07 12.52
CA LEU A 106 0.39 -6.87 12.61
C LEU A 106 0.42 -6.26 14.02
N ALA A 107 0.39 -7.10 15.06
CA ALA A 107 0.50 -6.65 16.45
C ALA A 107 1.88 -6.03 16.76
N ALA A 108 2.97 -6.61 16.26
CA ALA A 108 4.31 -6.05 16.44
C ALA A 108 4.47 -4.69 15.73
N LEU A 109 3.95 -4.58 14.50
CA LEU A 109 3.97 -3.32 13.75
C LEU A 109 3.09 -2.24 14.40
N SER A 110 1.98 -2.63 15.03
CA SER A 110 1.05 -1.67 15.65
C SER A 110 1.65 -0.92 16.84
N ALA A 111 2.64 -1.53 17.51
CA ALA A 111 3.40 -0.92 18.61
C ALA A 111 4.41 0.15 18.16
N LEU A 112 4.70 0.26 16.86
CA LEU A 112 5.61 1.25 16.30
C LEU A 112 4.91 2.58 16.00
N THR A 113 5.68 3.67 16.05
CA THR A 113 5.26 4.95 15.47
C THR A 113 5.04 4.82 13.97
N ASP A 114 4.23 5.71 13.39
CA ASP A 114 3.94 5.71 11.94
C ASP A 114 5.20 5.73 11.07
N ALA A 115 6.21 6.52 11.45
CA ALA A 115 7.47 6.62 10.72
C ALA A 115 8.30 5.33 10.80
N GLN A 116 8.41 4.74 12.00
CA GLN A 116 9.12 3.47 12.20
C GLN A 116 8.44 2.32 11.46
N ARG A 117 7.09 2.25 11.56
CA ARG A 117 6.30 1.26 10.82
C ARG A 117 6.52 1.39 9.32
N ALA A 118 6.49 2.60 8.79
CA ALA A 118 6.74 2.85 7.38
C ALA A 118 8.14 2.38 6.95
N ALA A 119 9.18 2.74 7.70
CA ALA A 119 10.54 2.29 7.40
C ALA A 119 10.65 0.76 7.36
N VAL A 120 10.09 0.06 8.35
CA VAL A 120 10.10 -1.42 8.42
C VAL A 120 9.33 -2.04 7.24
N VAL A 121 8.13 -1.54 6.94
CA VAL A 121 7.32 -2.06 5.83
C VAL A 121 8.02 -1.85 4.50
N LEU A 122 8.53 -0.65 4.24
CA LEU A 122 9.21 -0.34 2.99
C LEU A 122 10.49 -1.17 2.83
N ARG A 123 11.24 -1.38 3.91
CA ARG A 123 12.49 -2.13 3.87
C ARG A 123 12.31 -3.63 3.67
N TYR A 124 11.39 -4.24 4.42
CA TYR A 124 11.29 -5.70 4.54
C TYR A 124 10.14 -6.31 3.76
N PHE A 125 9.10 -5.54 3.44
CA PHE A 125 7.92 -6.04 2.74
C PHE A 125 7.77 -5.48 1.32
N ALA A 126 8.34 -4.29 1.07
CA ALA A 126 8.42 -3.71 -0.27
C ALA A 126 9.81 -3.83 -0.92
N ASP A 127 10.78 -4.43 -0.21
CA ASP A 127 12.17 -4.63 -0.63
C ASP A 127 12.87 -3.35 -1.14
N LEU A 128 12.50 -2.18 -0.58
CA LEU A 128 13.15 -0.91 -0.90
C LEU A 128 14.38 -0.71 -0.02
N SER A 129 15.44 -0.13 -0.60
CA SER A 129 16.69 0.17 0.10
C SER A 129 16.89 1.68 0.30
N GLU A 130 17.74 2.05 1.27
CA GLU A 130 17.94 3.44 1.74
C GLU A 130 18.89 4.29 0.87
N ARG A 131 19.01 3.98 -0.43
CA ARG A 131 20.00 4.66 -1.29
C ARG A 131 19.58 6.06 -1.73
#